data_AF-A0A256XNB5-F1
#
_entry.id   AF-A0A256XNB5-F1
#
_cell.length_a   1.000
_cell.length_b   1.000
_cell.length_c   1.000
_cell.angle_alpha   90.00
_cell.angle_beta   90.00
_cell.angle_gamma   90.00
#
_symmetry.space_group_name_H-M   'P 1'
#
loop_
_entity.id
_entity.type
_entity.pdbx_description
1 polymer ?
#
loop_
_entity_poly.entity_id
_entity_poly.type
_entity_poly.pdbx_seq_one_letter_code
_entity_poly.pdbx_strand_id
1 'polypeptide(L)'
;MIAWIYILALTFVNYIISLVFLSPVSVSNPYSLVLWILQFSIINFGISTVILSMMTLHVKKYEYKPTISLREIFYFSLSNLHNIALISFIGFILTNTLILSPVYFLSIAALTVAGYQGFDCINEGFRQLFARKKYFAIIVPYVLASFFLIIIFSFSANYLNTYFYMAAYILAISSAIQWLLYGIAMKNAAYEYILWGQKICIYCGKQVPLEANYCNKCGNRLRG
;
A
#
# COMPACT_ATOMS: atom_id res chain seq x y z
N MET A 1 9.80 -13.71 9.64
CA MET A 1 9.20 -14.83 8.88
C MET A 1 7.73 -14.59 8.49
N ILE A 2 6.85 -14.20 9.42
CA ILE A 2 5.39 -14.15 9.10
C ILE A 2 4.95 -12.94 8.26
N ALA A 3 5.66 -11.80 8.29
CA ALA A 3 5.39 -10.70 7.34
C ALA A 3 5.51 -11.15 5.86
N TRP A 4 6.36 -12.15 5.56
CA TRP A 4 6.45 -12.73 4.23
C TRP A 4 5.21 -13.52 3.80
N ILE A 5 4.44 -14.07 4.75
CA ILE A 5 3.17 -14.76 4.43
C ILE A 5 2.18 -13.75 3.84
N TYR A 6 2.10 -12.54 4.40
CA TYR A 6 1.26 -11.48 3.86
C TYR A 6 1.74 -11.01 2.48
N ILE A 7 3.06 -10.91 2.27
CA ILE A 7 3.62 -10.54 0.95
C ILE A 7 3.31 -11.62 -0.09
N LEU A 8 3.42 -12.90 0.26
CA LEU A 8 3.07 -14.01 -0.63
C LEU A 8 1.57 -14.04 -0.92
N ALA A 9 0.72 -13.86 0.10
CA ALA A 9 -0.73 -13.76 -0.07
C ALA A 9 -1.11 -12.57 -0.96
N LEU A 10 -0.49 -11.41 -0.74
CA LEU A 10 -0.65 -10.23 -1.58
C LEU A 10 -0.28 -10.53 -3.04
N THR A 11 0.89 -11.12 -3.27
CA THR A 11 1.37 -11.50 -4.61
C THR A 11 0.39 -12.45 -5.32
N PHE A 12 -0.07 -13.47 -4.61
CA PHE A 12 -0.99 -14.49 -5.14
C PHE A 12 -2.38 -13.94 -5.45
N VAL A 13 -2.94 -13.12 -4.55
CA VAL A 13 -4.24 -12.46 -4.77
C VAL A 13 -4.18 -11.55 -5.99
N ASN A 14 -3.13 -10.73 -6.10
CA ASN A 14 -2.95 -9.83 -7.23
C ASN A 14 -2.74 -10.59 -8.55
N TYR A 15 -2.06 -11.74 -8.54
CA TYR A 15 -1.95 -12.62 -9.69
C TYR A 15 -3.32 -13.13 -10.16
N ILE A 16 -4.15 -13.65 -9.23
CA ILE A 16 -5.49 -14.16 -9.55
C ILE A 16 -6.40 -13.06 -10.09
N ILE A 17 -6.45 -11.90 -9.41
CA ILE A 17 -7.25 -10.76 -9.88
C ILE A 17 -6.78 -10.37 -11.29
N SER A 18 -5.48 -10.30 -11.53
CA SER A 18 -4.96 -9.95 -12.86
C SER A 18 -5.41 -10.93 -13.94
N LEU A 19 -5.40 -12.24 -13.66
CA LEU A 19 -5.87 -13.26 -14.60
C LEU A 19 -7.37 -13.15 -14.90
N VAL A 20 -8.19 -12.85 -13.89
CA VAL A 20 -9.65 -12.70 -14.06
C VAL A 20 -9.96 -11.48 -14.94
N PHE A 21 -9.25 -10.37 -14.73
CA PHE A 21 -9.55 -9.10 -15.39
C PHE A 21 -8.88 -8.93 -16.76
N LEU A 22 -7.70 -9.53 -17.01
CA LEU A 22 -6.96 -9.43 -18.29
C LEU A 22 -7.42 -10.46 -19.34
N SER A 23 -8.72 -10.80 -19.35
CA SER A 23 -9.28 -11.79 -20.28
C SER A 23 -9.06 -11.39 -21.76
N PRO A 24 -9.05 -12.35 -22.71
CA PRO A 24 -8.78 -12.08 -24.14
C PRO A 24 -9.66 -11.00 -24.78
N VAL A 25 -10.88 -10.83 -24.26
CA VAL A 25 -11.85 -9.82 -24.72
C VAL A 25 -11.35 -8.40 -24.43
N SER A 26 -10.73 -8.18 -23.27
CA SER A 26 -10.25 -6.86 -22.83
C SER A 26 -9.06 -6.35 -23.66
N VAL A 27 -8.24 -7.27 -24.19
CA VAL A 27 -7.00 -6.97 -24.93
C VAL A 27 -7.27 -6.55 -26.39
N SER A 28 -8.45 -6.89 -26.93
CA SER A 28 -8.79 -6.68 -28.34
C SER A 28 -9.12 -5.24 -28.74
N ASN A 29 -9.49 -4.37 -27.79
CA ASN A 29 -9.85 -2.98 -28.07
C ASN A 29 -9.15 -2.03 -27.07
N PRO A 30 -8.38 -1.03 -27.55
CA PRO A 30 -7.60 -0.13 -26.70
C PRO A 30 -8.47 0.74 -25.78
N TYR A 31 -9.67 1.13 -26.19
CA TYR A 31 -10.58 1.93 -25.36
C TYR A 31 -11.16 1.10 -24.21
N SER A 32 -11.58 -0.14 -24.49
CA SER A 32 -11.99 -1.06 -23.42
C SER A 32 -10.81 -1.37 -22.51
N LEU A 33 -9.61 -1.60 -23.05
CA LEU A 33 -8.41 -1.91 -22.26
C LEU A 33 -8.12 -0.81 -21.22
N VAL A 34 -8.18 0.48 -21.60
CA VAL A 34 -7.94 1.60 -20.67
C VAL A 34 -8.99 1.66 -19.55
N LEU A 35 -10.28 1.55 -19.89
CA LEU A 35 -11.36 1.56 -18.89
C LEU A 35 -11.26 0.34 -17.95
N TRP A 36 -10.89 -0.82 -18.49
CA TRP A 36 -10.68 -2.04 -17.72
C TRP A 36 -9.47 -1.95 -16.79
N ILE A 37 -8.34 -1.40 -17.25
CA ILE A 37 -7.14 -1.18 -16.42
C ILE A 37 -7.46 -0.25 -15.24
N LEU A 38 -8.27 0.78 -15.45
CA LEU A 38 -8.61 1.75 -14.42
C LEU A 38 -9.51 1.12 -13.34
N GLN A 39 -10.53 0.35 -13.74
CA GLN A 39 -11.39 -0.41 -12.81
C GLN A 39 -10.62 -1.49 -12.07
N PHE A 40 -9.79 -2.26 -12.79
CA PHE A 40 -8.90 -3.27 -12.22
C PHE A 40 -8.00 -2.65 -11.16
N SER A 41 -7.34 -1.53 -11.46
CA SER A 41 -6.41 -0.89 -10.54
C SER A 41 -7.08 -0.44 -9.24
N ILE A 42 -8.29 0.12 -9.30
CA ILE A 42 -9.01 0.56 -8.09
C ILE A 42 -9.36 -0.64 -7.18
N ILE A 43 -9.90 -1.72 -7.75
CA ILE A 43 -10.23 -2.94 -7.00
C ILE A 43 -8.97 -3.55 -6.39
N ASN A 44 -7.89 -3.57 -7.18
CA ASN A 44 -6.64 -4.19 -6.81
C ASN A 44 -5.96 -3.43 -5.65
N PHE A 45 -5.96 -2.10 -5.70
CA PHE A 45 -5.52 -1.27 -4.59
C PHE A 45 -6.39 -1.45 -3.35
N GLY A 46 -7.71 -1.54 -3.48
CA GLY A 46 -8.61 -1.77 -2.36
C GLY A 46 -8.27 -3.06 -1.59
N ILE A 47 -8.28 -4.19 -2.28
CA ILE A 47 -7.99 -5.51 -1.67
C ILE A 47 -6.56 -5.55 -1.11
N SER A 48 -5.59 -5.03 -1.86
CA SER A 48 -4.20 -5.02 -1.45
C SER A 48 -3.94 -4.15 -0.23
N THR A 49 -4.61 -2.99 -0.11
CA THR A 49 -4.46 -2.10 1.06
C THR A 49 -4.96 -2.80 2.34
N VAL A 50 -6.00 -3.62 2.24
CA VAL A 50 -6.47 -4.46 3.38
C VAL A 50 -5.37 -5.42 3.83
N ILE A 51 -4.75 -6.15 2.89
CA ILE A 51 -3.67 -7.10 3.20
C ILE A 51 -2.45 -6.38 3.79
N LEU A 52 -2.07 -5.23 3.22
CA LEU A 52 -0.97 -4.40 3.70
C LEU A 52 -1.23 -3.84 5.11
N SER A 53 -2.47 -3.44 5.41
CA SER A 53 -2.90 -3.02 6.75
C SER A 53 -2.80 -4.16 7.77
N MET A 54 -3.22 -5.38 7.41
CA MET A 54 -3.05 -6.54 8.28
C MET A 54 -1.57 -6.83 8.52
N MET A 55 -0.74 -6.72 7.48
CA MET A 55 0.71 -6.89 7.58
C MET A 55 1.33 -5.89 8.54
N THR A 56 0.97 -4.60 8.48
CA THR A 56 1.55 -3.59 9.38
C THR A 56 1.16 -3.76 10.83
N LEU A 57 -0.10 -4.11 11.11
CA LEU A 57 -0.55 -4.44 12.46
C LEU A 57 0.21 -5.66 13.00
N HIS A 58 0.48 -6.63 12.14
CA HIS A 58 1.27 -7.79 12.50
C HIS A 58 2.73 -7.40 12.79
N VAL A 59 3.35 -6.56 11.97
CA VAL A 59 4.71 -6.02 12.25
C VAL A 59 4.73 -5.28 13.60
N LYS A 60 3.73 -4.42 13.85
CA LYS A 60 3.54 -3.73 15.14
C LYS A 60 3.43 -4.71 16.30
N LYS A 61 2.69 -5.82 16.12
CA LYS A 61 2.56 -6.87 17.13
C LYS A 61 3.91 -7.52 17.47
N TYR A 62 4.75 -7.77 16.47
CA TYR A 62 6.05 -8.39 16.71
C TYR A 62 7.02 -7.45 17.44
N GLU A 63 7.02 -6.17 17.07
CA GLU A 63 7.94 -5.17 17.65
C GLU A 63 7.54 -4.74 19.06
N TYR A 64 6.27 -4.40 19.30
CA TYR A 64 5.80 -3.93 20.61
C TYR A 64 5.37 -5.05 21.57
N LYS A 65 5.31 -6.31 21.11
CA LYS A 65 4.74 -7.47 21.82
C LYS A 65 3.36 -7.22 22.51
N PRO A 66 2.42 -6.45 21.94
CA PRO A 66 1.09 -6.35 22.50
C PRO A 66 0.36 -7.70 22.35
N THR A 67 -0.52 -8.01 23.29
CA THR A 67 -1.36 -9.23 23.29
C THR A 67 -2.49 -9.12 22.27
N ILE A 68 -2.17 -8.85 21.01
CA ILE A 68 -3.16 -8.72 19.93
C ILE A 68 -3.33 -10.07 19.24
N SER A 69 -4.55 -10.61 19.19
CA SER A 69 -4.82 -11.86 18.47
C SER A 69 -4.87 -11.65 16.94
N LEU A 70 -4.66 -12.71 16.13
CA LEU A 70 -4.84 -12.60 14.67
C LEU A 70 -6.27 -12.19 14.30
N ARG A 71 -7.24 -12.62 15.12
CA ARG A 71 -8.65 -12.24 14.99
C ARG A 71 -8.80 -10.73 15.12
N GLU A 72 -8.22 -10.11 16.14
CA GLU A 72 -8.26 -8.65 16.32
C GLU A 72 -7.63 -7.88 15.17
N ILE A 73 -6.52 -8.36 14.60
CA ILE A 73 -5.89 -7.74 13.41
C ILE A 73 -6.86 -7.70 12.23
N PHE A 74 -7.56 -8.82 12.01
CA PHE A 74 -8.58 -8.92 10.96
C PHE A 74 -9.76 -7.98 11.22
N TYR A 75 -10.33 -8.01 12.44
CA TYR A 75 -11.47 -7.15 12.79
C TYR A 75 -11.12 -5.66 12.77
N PHE A 76 -9.90 -5.27 13.16
CA PHE A 76 -9.45 -3.89 13.06
C PHE A 76 -9.43 -3.41 11.61
N SER A 77 -8.91 -4.24 10.70
CA SER A 77 -8.86 -3.88 9.29
C SER A 77 -10.27 -3.80 8.69
N LEU A 78 -11.18 -4.69 9.12
CA LEU A 78 -12.57 -4.69 8.68
C LEU A 78 -13.37 -3.50 9.23
N SER A 79 -13.18 -3.12 10.51
CA SER A 79 -13.87 -1.98 11.10
C SER A 79 -13.41 -0.65 10.52
N ASN A 80 -12.16 -0.58 10.04
CA ASN A 80 -11.57 0.58 9.38
C ASN A 80 -11.66 0.52 7.85
N LEU A 81 -12.56 -0.30 7.28
CA LEU A 81 -12.64 -0.48 5.82
C LEU A 81 -12.89 0.83 5.06
N HIS A 82 -13.64 1.77 5.64
CA HIS A 82 -13.85 3.10 5.08
C HIS A 82 -12.53 3.91 4.99
N ASN A 83 -11.70 3.88 6.03
CA ASN A 83 -10.39 4.51 6.03
C ASN A 83 -9.44 3.84 5.04
N ILE A 84 -9.46 2.51 4.99
CA ILE A 84 -8.67 1.73 4.04
C ILE A 84 -9.08 2.04 2.59
N ALA A 85 -10.38 2.15 2.30
CA ALA A 85 -10.89 2.50 0.98
C ALA A 85 -10.49 3.93 0.55
N LEU A 86 -10.47 4.87 1.50
CA LEU A 86 -9.97 6.23 1.26
C LEU A 86 -8.46 6.22 0.94
N ILE A 87 -7.68 5.51 1.75
CA ILE A 87 -6.23 5.34 1.53
C ILE A 87 -5.96 4.63 0.19
N SER A 88 -6.74 3.63 -0.18
CA SER A 88 -6.54 2.89 -1.43
C SER A 88 -6.84 3.76 -2.65
N PHE A 89 -7.93 4.55 -2.61
CA PHE A 89 -8.30 5.45 -3.69
C PHE A 89 -7.26 6.56 -3.90
N ILE A 90 -6.87 7.26 -2.82
CA ILE A 90 -5.87 8.31 -2.91
C ILE A 90 -4.48 7.71 -3.18
N GLY A 91 -4.19 6.55 -2.59
CA GLY A 91 -2.96 5.78 -2.80
C GLY A 91 -2.72 5.37 -4.24
N PHE A 92 -3.78 4.98 -4.96
CA PHE A 92 -3.71 4.72 -6.40
C PHE A 92 -3.19 5.94 -7.17
N ILE A 93 -3.69 7.14 -6.86
CA ILE A 93 -3.22 8.38 -7.50
C ILE A 93 -1.76 8.65 -7.12
N LEU A 94 -1.44 8.55 -5.82
CA LEU A 94 -0.12 8.92 -5.28
C LEU A 94 1.00 7.95 -5.73
N THR A 95 0.72 6.66 -5.80
CA THR A 95 1.72 5.67 -6.24
C THR A 95 2.10 5.82 -7.70
N ASN A 96 1.18 6.32 -8.54
CA ASN A 96 1.46 6.68 -9.94
C ASN A 96 2.33 7.93 -10.08
N THR A 97 2.36 8.80 -9.06
CA THR A 97 3.29 9.93 -8.97
C THR A 97 4.50 9.52 -8.13
N LEU A 98 5.52 8.91 -8.74
CA LEU A 98 6.74 8.38 -8.11
C LEU A 98 7.22 9.13 -6.85
N ILE A 99 7.26 10.46 -6.91
CA ILE A 99 7.70 11.35 -5.82
C ILE A 99 6.80 11.25 -4.58
N LEU A 100 5.49 11.15 -4.78
CA LEU A 100 4.48 11.07 -3.71
C LEU A 100 4.10 9.63 -3.35
N SER A 101 4.61 8.64 -4.08
CA SER A 101 4.36 7.22 -3.78
C SER A 101 4.61 6.81 -2.33
N PRO A 102 5.59 7.38 -1.58
CA PRO A 102 5.78 7.05 -0.17
C PRO A 102 4.58 7.36 0.72
N VAL A 103 3.79 8.38 0.36
CA VAL A 103 2.64 8.82 1.15
C VAL A 103 1.60 7.71 1.27
N TYR A 104 1.39 6.89 0.24
CA TYR A 104 0.49 5.74 0.30
C TYR A 104 0.87 4.78 1.43
N PHE A 105 2.13 4.33 1.45
CA PHE A 105 2.64 3.42 2.48
C PHE A 105 2.63 4.06 3.87
N LEU A 106 3.01 5.33 3.97
CA LEU A 106 3.00 6.08 5.22
C LEU A 106 1.58 6.30 5.75
N SER A 107 0.57 6.43 4.88
CA SER A 107 -0.83 6.56 5.30
C SER A 107 -1.35 5.27 5.92
N ILE A 108 -0.99 4.10 5.37
CA ILE A 108 -1.30 2.79 5.98
C ILE A 108 -0.61 2.67 7.35
N ALA A 109 0.65 3.08 7.46
CA ALA A 109 1.38 3.10 8.73
C ALA A 109 0.73 4.08 9.73
N ALA A 110 0.31 5.27 9.30
CA ALA A 110 -0.35 6.26 10.14
C ALA A 110 -1.69 5.73 10.68
N LEU A 111 -2.48 5.02 9.86
CA LEU A 111 -3.73 4.39 10.29
C LEU A 111 -3.48 3.28 11.33
N THR A 112 -2.61 2.33 11.00
CA THR A 112 -2.42 1.10 11.78
C THR A 112 -1.50 1.26 13.00
N VAL A 113 -0.46 2.07 12.87
CA VAL A 113 0.56 2.27 13.90
C VAL A 113 0.21 3.46 14.78
N ALA A 114 0.03 4.65 14.20
CA ALA A 114 -0.23 5.89 14.93
C ALA A 114 -1.71 6.07 15.37
N GLY A 115 -2.64 5.43 14.67
CA GLY A 115 -4.08 5.47 14.97
C GLY A 115 -4.82 6.69 14.40
N TYR A 116 -4.29 7.32 13.35
CA TYR A 116 -5.01 8.39 12.65
C TYR A 116 -6.10 7.81 11.76
N GLN A 117 -7.23 8.52 11.60
CA GLN A 117 -8.37 8.09 10.79
C GLN A 117 -8.69 9.11 9.70
N GLY A 118 -9.44 8.72 8.67
CA GLY A 118 -9.87 9.61 7.60
C GLY A 118 -8.72 10.31 6.87
N PHE A 119 -8.88 11.59 6.56
CA PHE A 119 -7.84 12.39 5.90
C PHE A 119 -6.61 12.65 6.77
N ASP A 120 -6.72 12.48 8.09
CA ASP A 120 -5.63 12.75 9.01
C ASP A 120 -4.46 11.77 8.80
N CYS A 121 -4.75 10.50 8.46
CA CYS A 121 -3.70 9.52 8.17
C CYS A 121 -2.90 9.88 6.91
N ILE A 122 -3.55 10.48 5.91
CA ILE A 122 -2.90 10.92 4.67
C ILE A 122 -2.07 12.18 4.92
N ASN A 123 -2.63 13.16 5.64
CA ASN A 123 -1.93 14.38 6.00
C ASN A 123 -0.69 14.06 6.85
N GLU A 124 -0.81 13.12 7.79
CA GLU A 124 0.34 12.60 8.53
C GLU A 124 1.36 11.94 7.60
N GLY A 125 0.92 11.13 6.64
CA GLY A 125 1.79 10.51 5.64
C GLY A 125 2.61 11.53 4.84
N PHE A 126 1.98 12.64 4.41
CA PHE A 126 2.69 13.75 3.77
C PHE A 126 3.71 14.39 4.71
N ARG A 127 3.33 14.69 5.95
CA ARG A 127 4.23 15.33 6.92
C ARG A 127 5.44 14.45 7.24
N GLN A 128 5.23 13.15 7.38
CA GLN A 128 6.30 12.19 7.65
C GLN A 128 7.27 12.07 6.48
N LEU A 129 6.76 12.10 5.24
CA LEU A 129 7.60 12.10 4.04
C LEU A 129 8.57 13.29 4.04
N PHE A 130 8.07 14.50 4.33
CA PHE A 130 8.91 15.71 4.35
C PHE A 130 9.79 15.82 5.58
N ALA A 131 9.32 15.33 6.74
CA ALA A 131 10.12 15.31 7.95
C ALA A 131 11.30 14.34 7.86
N ARG A 132 11.15 13.25 7.08
CA ARG A 132 12.14 12.17 7.06
C ARG A 132 12.39 11.62 5.66
N LYS A 133 13.43 12.16 5.03
CA LYS A 133 13.92 11.75 3.70
C LYS A 133 14.23 10.26 3.58
N LYS A 134 14.50 9.56 4.69
CA LYS A 134 14.77 8.11 4.72
C LYS A 134 13.62 7.29 4.11
N TYR A 135 12.37 7.71 4.26
CA TYR A 135 11.23 7.01 3.66
C TYR A 135 11.28 7.00 2.14
N PHE A 136 11.81 8.07 1.53
CA PHE A 136 12.02 8.14 0.10
C PHE A 136 13.01 7.06 -0.37
N ALA A 137 14.14 6.94 0.30
CA ALA A 137 15.17 5.95 -0.01
C ALA A 137 14.72 4.50 0.22
N ILE A 138 13.81 4.27 1.17
CA ILE A 138 13.29 2.93 1.47
C ILE A 138 12.20 2.50 0.48
N ILE A 139 11.36 3.42 0.01
CA ILE A 139 10.14 3.08 -0.75
C ILE A 139 10.33 3.26 -2.26
N VAL A 140 10.86 4.42 -2.68
CA VAL A 140 10.89 4.82 -4.09
C VAL A 140 11.66 3.84 -4.98
N PRO A 141 12.79 3.24 -4.57
CA PRO A 141 13.48 2.25 -5.40
C PRO A 141 12.60 1.04 -5.77
N TYR A 142 11.77 0.55 -4.85
CA TYR A 142 10.86 -0.57 -5.13
C TYR A 142 9.73 -0.16 -6.05
N VAL A 143 9.20 1.05 -5.87
CA VAL A 143 8.16 1.60 -6.75
C VAL A 143 8.71 1.82 -8.16
N LEU A 144 9.88 2.42 -8.30
CA LEU A 144 10.59 2.57 -9.58
C LEU A 144 10.84 1.22 -10.26
N ALA A 145 11.40 0.25 -9.52
CA ALA A 145 11.65 -1.09 -10.05
C ALA A 145 10.36 -1.75 -10.55
N SER A 146 9.24 -1.55 -9.84
CA SER A 146 7.95 -2.07 -10.27
C SER A 146 7.47 -1.45 -11.60
N PHE A 147 7.62 -0.14 -11.78
CA PHE A 147 7.29 0.52 -13.05
C PHE A 147 8.15 0.00 -14.20
N PHE A 148 9.46 -0.12 -13.99
CA PHE A 148 10.37 -0.66 -15.01
C PHE A 148 9.98 -2.08 -15.42
N LEU A 149 9.66 -2.95 -14.46
CA LEU A 149 9.25 -4.32 -14.75
C LEU A 149 7.92 -4.33 -15.50
N ILE A 150 6.91 -3.59 -15.08
CA ILE A 150 5.63 -3.52 -15.79
C ILE A 150 5.84 -3.09 -17.25
N ILE A 151 6.71 -2.12 -17.52
CA ILE A 151 7.02 -1.68 -18.89
C ILE A 151 7.66 -2.82 -19.69
N ILE A 152 8.66 -3.52 -19.13
CA ILE A 152 9.34 -4.64 -19.80
C ILE A 152 8.36 -5.77 -20.12
N PHE A 153 7.53 -6.15 -19.15
CA PHE A 153 6.55 -7.23 -19.31
C PHE A 153 5.42 -6.82 -20.28
N SER A 154 4.99 -5.55 -20.26
CA SER A 154 3.99 -5.03 -21.21
C SER A 154 4.52 -5.02 -22.65
N PHE A 155 5.78 -4.62 -22.83
CA PHE A 155 6.45 -4.68 -24.13
C PHE A 155 6.55 -6.12 -24.62
N SER A 156 6.97 -7.05 -23.75
CA SER A 156 7.07 -8.48 -24.06
C SER A 156 5.72 -9.11 -24.40
N ALA A 157 4.65 -8.71 -23.71
CA ALA A 157 3.29 -9.18 -23.97
C ALA A 157 2.80 -8.80 -25.38
N ASN A 158 3.21 -7.64 -25.90
CA ASN A 158 2.83 -7.20 -27.24
C ASN A 158 3.41 -8.12 -28.34
N TYR A 159 4.63 -8.63 -28.18
CA TYR A 159 5.22 -9.60 -29.12
C TYR A 159 4.52 -10.95 -29.11
N LEU A 160 3.83 -11.27 -28.00
CA LEU A 160 3.13 -12.53 -27.80
C LEU A 160 1.62 -12.40 -28.00
N ASN A 161 1.15 -11.27 -28.54
CA ASN A 161 -0.28 -10.99 -28.71
C ASN A 161 -0.98 -11.97 -29.68
N THR A 162 -0.22 -12.64 -30.56
CA THR A 162 -0.69 -13.79 -31.36
C THR A 162 -1.16 -14.98 -30.51
N TYR A 163 -0.69 -15.07 -29.26
CA TYR A 163 -1.08 -16.06 -28.26
C TYR A 163 -1.74 -15.37 -27.08
N PHE A 164 -3.02 -14.96 -27.23
CA PHE A 164 -3.78 -14.20 -26.22
C PHE A 164 -3.62 -14.71 -24.78
N TYR A 165 -3.65 -16.02 -24.57
CA TYR A 165 -3.46 -16.61 -23.23
C TYR A 165 -2.07 -16.32 -22.64
N MET A 166 -1.01 -16.39 -23.45
CA MET A 166 0.36 -16.12 -22.99
C MET A 166 0.57 -14.65 -22.62
N ALA A 167 -0.01 -13.72 -23.40
CA ALA A 167 0.04 -12.29 -23.07
C ALA A 167 -0.62 -11.99 -21.72
N ALA A 168 -1.79 -12.59 -21.43
CA ALA A 168 -2.48 -12.44 -20.16
C ALA A 168 -1.66 -12.98 -18.97
N TYR A 169 -1.01 -14.15 -19.11
CA TYR A 169 -0.16 -14.70 -18.05
C TYR A 169 1.04 -13.80 -17.73
N ILE A 170 1.70 -13.25 -18.75
CA ILE A 170 2.86 -12.37 -18.59
C ILE A 170 2.48 -11.08 -17.88
N LEU A 171 1.35 -10.47 -18.25
CA LEU A 171 0.84 -9.28 -17.57
C LEU A 171 0.42 -9.59 -16.12
N ALA A 172 -0.20 -10.75 -15.86
CA ALA A 172 -0.53 -11.17 -14.50
C ALA A 172 0.70 -11.39 -13.62
N ILE A 173 1.77 -11.98 -14.17
CA ILE A 173 3.06 -12.12 -13.49
C ILE A 173 3.65 -10.74 -13.17
N SER A 174 3.58 -9.79 -14.12
CA SER A 174 4.10 -8.44 -13.91
C SER A 174 3.40 -7.72 -12.74
N SER A 175 2.07 -7.85 -12.65
CA SER A 175 1.26 -7.33 -11.54
C SER A 175 1.65 -8.01 -10.23
N ALA A 176 1.79 -9.34 -10.22
CA ALA A 176 2.23 -10.08 -9.04
C ALA A 176 3.59 -9.56 -8.52
N ILE A 177 4.56 -9.34 -9.42
CA ILE A 177 5.89 -8.81 -9.06
C ILE A 177 5.79 -7.38 -8.52
N GLN A 178 4.97 -6.51 -9.13
CA GLN A 178 4.73 -5.16 -8.60
C GLN A 178 4.27 -5.21 -7.14
N TRP A 179 3.29 -6.07 -6.84
CA TRP A 179 2.74 -6.18 -5.50
C TRP A 179 3.69 -6.86 -4.50
N LEU A 180 4.57 -7.76 -4.97
CA LEU A 180 5.69 -8.26 -4.17
C LEU A 180 6.62 -7.11 -3.74
N LEU A 181 7.00 -6.23 -4.68
CA LEU A 181 7.85 -5.08 -4.40
C LEU A 181 7.17 -4.07 -3.46
N TYR A 182 5.87 -3.81 -3.66
CA TYR A 182 5.08 -2.96 -2.76
C TYR A 182 4.96 -3.57 -1.36
N GLY A 183 4.81 -4.89 -1.26
CA GLY A 183 4.83 -5.60 0.03
C GLY A 183 6.16 -5.44 0.77
N ILE A 184 7.30 -5.55 0.08
CA ILE A 184 8.62 -5.32 0.66
C ILE A 184 8.77 -3.86 1.11
N ALA A 185 8.38 -2.90 0.27
CA ALA A 185 8.42 -1.48 0.58
C ALA A 185 7.58 -1.15 1.83
N MET A 186 6.35 -1.66 1.89
CA MET A 186 5.45 -1.46 3.03
C MET A 186 6.01 -2.06 4.32
N LYS A 187 6.57 -3.27 4.25
CA LYS A 187 7.21 -3.91 5.41
C LYS A 187 8.32 -3.03 5.96
N ASN A 188 9.24 -2.57 5.10
CA ASN A 188 10.38 -1.75 5.51
C ASN A 188 9.92 -0.37 6.02
N ALA A 189 8.92 0.24 5.37
CA ALA A 189 8.32 1.49 5.81
C ALA A 189 7.68 1.38 7.20
N ALA A 190 6.94 0.29 7.46
CA ALA A 190 6.33 0.04 8.75
C ALA A 190 7.37 -0.14 9.86
N TYR A 191 8.42 -0.92 9.62
CA TYR A 191 9.54 -1.05 10.55
C TYR A 191 10.18 0.31 10.86
N GLU A 192 10.50 1.09 9.84
CA GLU A 192 11.13 2.40 10.03
C GLU A 192 10.19 3.39 10.75
N TYR A 193 8.88 3.31 10.51
CA TYR A 193 7.86 4.10 11.20
C TYR A 193 7.76 3.75 12.69
N ILE A 194 7.81 2.47 13.03
CA ILE A 194 7.81 2.00 14.40
C ILE A 194 9.09 2.40 15.13
N LEU A 195 10.26 2.17 14.49
CA LEU A 195 11.56 2.52 15.05
C LEU A 195 11.72 4.03 15.25
N TRP A 196 11.06 4.85 14.43
CA TRP A 196 11.03 6.29 14.62
C TRP A 196 10.35 6.69 15.94
N GLY A 197 9.32 5.94 16.35
CA GLY A 197 8.64 6.13 17.63
C GLY A 197 7.85 7.43 17.77
N GLN A 198 7.73 8.22 16.69
CA GLN A 198 7.05 9.51 16.70
C GLN A 198 6.02 9.62 15.58
N LYS A 199 4.90 10.28 15.90
CA LYS A 199 3.93 10.78 14.92
C LYS A 199 3.93 12.31 14.93
N ILE A 200 3.55 12.94 13.83
CA ILE A 200 3.46 14.39 13.71
C ILE A 200 2.02 14.80 13.98
N CYS A 201 1.83 15.85 14.77
CA CYS A 201 0.51 16.43 14.98
C CYS A 201 0.06 17.11 13.69
N ILE A 202 -1.04 16.65 13.09
CA ILE A 202 -1.60 17.22 11.85
C ILE A 202 -2.14 18.65 12.01
N TYR A 203 -2.32 19.14 13.24
CA TYR A 203 -2.81 20.51 13.48
C TYR A 203 -1.66 21.52 13.64
N CYS A 204 -0.65 21.20 14.46
CA CYS A 204 0.43 22.15 14.80
C CYS A 204 1.83 21.72 14.33
N GLY A 205 1.96 20.57 13.67
CA GLY A 205 3.23 20.07 13.12
C GLY A 205 4.24 19.55 14.14
N LYS A 206 3.90 19.52 15.44
CA LYS A 206 4.81 19.03 16.48
C LYS A 206 4.94 17.50 16.42
N GLN A 207 6.17 17.00 16.52
CA GLN A 207 6.45 15.58 16.75
C GLN A 207 6.03 15.19 18.17
N VAL A 208 5.24 14.13 18.27
CA VAL A 208 4.74 13.58 19.53
C VAL A 208 4.99 12.07 19.57
N PRO A 209 5.07 11.47 20.77
CA PRO A 209 5.19 10.03 20.91
C PRO A 209 4.07 9.31 20.16
N LEU A 210 4.42 8.18 19.54
CA LEU A 210 3.51 7.39 18.71
C LEU A 210 2.26 6.93 19.47
N GLU A 211 2.39 6.75 20.78
CA GLU A 211 1.33 6.35 21.72
C GLU A 211 0.41 7.49 22.18
N ALA A 212 0.77 8.75 21.93
CA ALA A 212 0.05 9.90 22.45
C ALA A 212 -1.37 10.01 21.86
N ASN A 213 -2.37 10.09 22.74
CA ASN A 213 -3.77 10.33 22.34
C ASN A 213 -4.05 11.81 22.04
N TYR A 214 -3.27 12.73 22.63
CA TYR A 214 -3.41 14.17 22.50
C TYR A 214 -2.06 14.84 22.21
N CYS A 215 -2.10 15.99 21.53
CA CYS A 215 -0.90 16.78 21.31
C CYS A 215 -0.53 17.57 22.56
N ASN A 216 0.69 17.38 23.07
CA ASN A 216 1.21 18.13 24.22
C ASN A 216 1.48 19.63 23.96
N LYS A 217 1.31 20.12 22.72
CA LYS A 217 1.46 21.55 22.37
C LYS A 217 0.13 22.23 22.09
N CYS A 218 -0.76 21.62 21.32
CA CYS A 218 -2.02 22.25 20.91
C CYS A 218 -3.27 21.62 21.54
N GLY A 219 -3.14 20.60 22.39
CA GLY A 219 -4.27 19.94 23.07
C GLY A 219 -5.17 19.08 22.18
N ASN A 220 -5.11 19.21 20.86
CA ASN A 220 -5.96 18.45 19.95
C ASN A 220 -5.74 16.93 20.06
N ARG A 221 -6.84 16.19 19.90
CA ARG A 221 -6.87 14.73 19.86
C ARG A 221 -6.22 14.22 18.56
N LEU A 222 -5.38 13.19 18.68
CA LEU A 222 -4.55 12.62 17.60
C LEU A 222 -4.82 11.14 17.32
N ARG A 223 -5.83 10.56 17.96
CA ARG A 223 -6.31 9.20 17.70
C ARG A 223 -7.84 9.22 17.67
N GLY A 224 -8.42 8.69 16.60
CA GLY A 224 -9.85 8.47 16.47
C GLY A 224 -10.32 7.36 17.40
#